data_AF-A0A3B8JWC6-F1
#
_entry.id   AF-A0A3B8JWC6-F1
#
_cell.length_a   1.000
_cell.length_b   1.000
_cell.length_c   1.000
_cell.angle_alpha   90.00
_cell.angle_beta   90.00
_cell.angle_gamma   90.00
#
_symmetry.space_group_name_H-M   'P 1'
#
loop_
_entity.id
_entity.type
_entity.pdbx_description
1 polymer ?
#
loop_
_entity_poly.entity_id
_entity_poly.type
_entity_poly.pdbx_seq_one_letter_code
_entity_poly.pdbx_strand_id
1 'polypeptide(L)'
;MNVLWNEVISRAESEERTYLMEHECKELLLRRGIPTNSTFVAQSVDEAVELSDKIGYPVVLKVLSPEVVHKSDQGGVKLNLKNAAEVESAYKEIITAFADKKLIGVTVQEMVKPGLEAIVGVSRDPAFGPVLMFGLGGVFVEVLKDVSFKILPVTEADIEEMIKELRGYKLLQGHRGEAVDIPALKELLLKVSDMVMENPEISELDLNPVFLYPKGAMAVDARIFLRKPETVESLQTYRKKDESSLQKLFYPGSIAVLGASDTPGKLGWNVFHNLLYHRFAGKLYPVNIKAKTVQGVPAVSSIGEIEE
;
A
#
# COMPACT_ATOMS: atom_id res chain seq x y z
N MET A 1 -14.04 -13.11 12.97
CA MET A 1 -13.11 -12.65 11.91
C MET A 1 -12.20 -13.79 11.48
N ASN A 2 -11.43 -14.40 12.38
CA ASN A 2 -10.50 -15.50 12.04
C ASN A 2 -11.16 -16.69 11.32
N VAL A 3 -12.41 -17.06 11.68
CA VAL A 3 -13.11 -18.17 11.03
C VAL A 3 -13.35 -17.89 9.54
N LEU A 4 -13.98 -16.75 9.20
CA LEU A 4 -14.24 -16.38 7.81
C LEU A 4 -12.95 -16.18 7.02
N TRP A 5 -11.94 -15.53 7.61
CA TRP A 5 -10.63 -15.36 6.98
C TRP A 5 -10.04 -16.71 6.59
N ASN A 6 -9.99 -17.66 7.53
CA ASN A 6 -9.46 -18.99 7.28
C ASN A 6 -10.26 -19.76 6.23
N GLU A 7 -11.59 -19.62 6.20
CA GLU A 7 -12.44 -20.24 5.19
C GLU A 7 -12.15 -19.69 3.78
N VAL A 8 -12.03 -18.37 3.64
CA VAL A 8 -11.74 -17.70 2.38
C VAL A 8 -10.33 -18.06 1.89
N ILE A 9 -9.33 -18.02 2.77
CA ILE A 9 -7.95 -18.38 2.44
C ILE A 9 -7.84 -19.87 2.07
N SER A 10 -8.44 -20.77 2.86
CA SER A 10 -8.41 -22.20 2.58
C SER A 10 -9.05 -22.52 1.22
N ARG A 11 -10.12 -21.82 0.85
CA ARG A 11 -10.72 -21.94 -0.48
C ARG A 11 -9.77 -21.46 -1.58
N ALA A 12 -9.18 -20.27 -1.41
CA ALA A 12 -8.22 -19.73 -2.37
C ALA A 12 -7.03 -20.68 -2.56
N GLU A 13 -6.49 -21.25 -1.49
CA GLU A 13 -5.40 -22.23 -1.54
C GLU A 13 -5.82 -23.53 -2.24
N SER A 14 -7.01 -24.05 -1.95
CA SER A 14 -7.53 -25.28 -2.58
C SER A 14 -7.77 -25.13 -4.09
N GLU A 15 -8.00 -23.89 -4.53
CA GLU A 15 -8.17 -23.51 -5.93
C GLU A 15 -6.86 -22.99 -6.55
N GLU A 16 -5.73 -23.11 -5.83
CA GLU A 16 -4.39 -22.64 -6.23
C GLU A 16 -4.34 -21.14 -6.62
N ARG A 17 -5.24 -20.34 -6.05
CA ARG A 17 -5.30 -18.90 -6.28
C ARG A 17 -4.29 -18.15 -5.43
N THR A 18 -3.62 -17.18 -6.03
CA THR A 18 -2.74 -16.21 -5.36
C THR A 18 -3.44 -14.89 -5.03
N TYR A 19 -4.77 -14.87 -5.11
CA TYR A 19 -5.58 -13.67 -4.86
C TYR A 19 -7.01 -14.03 -4.44
N LEU A 20 -7.69 -13.09 -3.80
CA LEU A 20 -9.09 -13.19 -3.42
C LEU A 20 -10.01 -12.58 -4.47
N MET A 21 -11.14 -13.23 -4.72
CA MET A 21 -12.16 -12.69 -5.59
C MET A 21 -12.85 -11.49 -4.94
N GLU A 22 -13.38 -10.57 -5.75
CA GLU A 22 -13.94 -9.30 -5.26
C GLU A 22 -15.02 -9.48 -4.17
N HIS A 23 -15.91 -10.47 -4.30
CA HIS A 23 -16.93 -10.73 -3.28
C HIS A 23 -16.32 -11.21 -1.96
N GLU A 24 -15.26 -12.02 -2.02
CA GLU A 24 -14.50 -12.47 -0.85
C GLU A 24 -13.79 -11.27 -0.19
N CYS A 25 -13.12 -10.42 -0.99
CA CYS A 25 -12.50 -9.19 -0.50
C CYS A 25 -13.51 -8.32 0.26
N LYS A 26 -14.66 -8.04 -0.36
CA LYS A 26 -15.67 -7.14 0.21
C LYS A 26 -16.32 -7.70 1.46
N GLU A 27 -16.55 -9.01 1.54
CA GLU A 27 -17.04 -9.63 2.76
C GLU A 27 -16.05 -9.45 3.92
N LEU A 28 -14.74 -9.63 3.66
CA LEU A 28 -13.70 -9.42 4.65
C LEU A 28 -13.60 -7.95 5.09
N LEU A 29 -13.69 -7.00 4.15
CA LEU A 29 -13.73 -5.56 4.45
C LEU A 29 -14.93 -5.21 5.35
N LEU A 30 -16.14 -5.65 5.01
CA LEU A 30 -17.34 -5.41 5.82
C LEU A 30 -17.18 -5.96 7.24
N ARG A 31 -16.62 -7.16 7.38
CA ARG A 31 -16.39 -7.80 8.69
C ARG A 31 -15.35 -7.06 9.54
N ARG A 32 -14.40 -6.36 8.90
CA ARG A 32 -13.47 -5.44 9.57
C ARG A 32 -14.08 -4.07 9.87
N GLY A 33 -15.29 -3.82 9.37
CA GLY A 33 -15.96 -2.52 9.49
C GLY A 33 -15.39 -1.47 8.54
N ILE A 34 -14.74 -1.89 7.44
CA ILE A 34 -14.37 -1.02 6.32
C ILE A 34 -15.60 -0.93 5.41
N PRO A 35 -16.20 0.26 5.21
CA PRO A 35 -17.40 0.39 4.41
C PRO A 35 -17.15 0.03 2.94
N THR A 36 -18.00 -0.81 2.38
CA THR A 36 -18.01 -1.17 0.96
C THR A 36 -19.45 -1.45 0.52
N ASN A 37 -19.70 -1.42 -0.79
CA ASN A 37 -21.02 -1.64 -1.35
C ASN A 37 -21.40 -3.13 -1.38
N SER A 38 -22.69 -3.39 -1.16
CA SER A 38 -23.25 -4.74 -1.18
C SER A 38 -22.93 -5.44 -2.50
N THR A 39 -22.46 -6.69 -2.40
CA THR A 39 -22.03 -7.49 -3.54
C THR A 39 -22.58 -8.90 -3.41
N PHE A 40 -23.36 -9.31 -4.39
CA PHE A 40 -23.98 -10.64 -4.44
C PHE A 40 -23.54 -11.36 -5.71
N VAL A 41 -23.52 -12.69 -5.69
CA VAL A 41 -23.15 -13.50 -6.85
C VAL A 41 -24.41 -14.09 -7.48
N ALA A 42 -24.59 -13.85 -8.78
CA ALA A 42 -25.63 -14.47 -9.60
C ALA A 42 -24.99 -15.48 -10.57
N GLN A 43 -25.54 -16.69 -10.63
CA GLN A 43 -25.14 -17.76 -11.55
C GLN A 43 -26.10 -17.89 -12.74
N SER A 44 -27.21 -17.18 -12.72
CA SER A 44 -28.18 -17.12 -13.81
C SER A 44 -28.69 -15.69 -14.04
N VAL A 45 -29.32 -15.48 -15.20
CA VAL A 45 -29.95 -14.19 -15.52
C VAL A 45 -31.11 -13.88 -14.56
N ASP A 46 -31.89 -14.90 -14.19
CA ASP A 46 -33.03 -14.77 -13.28
C ASP A 46 -32.56 -14.37 -11.87
N GLU A 47 -31.49 -15.00 -11.38
CA GLU A 47 -30.85 -14.60 -10.10
C GLU A 47 -30.32 -13.17 -10.16
N ALA A 48 -29.73 -12.76 -11.28
CA ALA A 48 -29.19 -11.41 -11.42
C ALA A 48 -30.30 -10.35 -11.34
N VAL A 49 -31.45 -10.62 -11.97
CA VAL A 49 -32.63 -9.75 -11.90
C VAL A 49 -33.21 -9.74 -10.47
N GLU A 50 -33.41 -10.91 -9.85
CA GLU A 50 -33.95 -11.01 -8.49
C GLU A 50 -33.08 -10.28 -7.46
N LEU A 51 -31.76 -10.43 -7.55
CA LEU A 51 -30.81 -9.70 -6.69
C LEU A 51 -30.85 -8.20 -6.97
N SER A 52 -31.00 -7.78 -8.23
CA SER A 52 -31.11 -6.37 -8.59
C SER A 52 -32.37 -5.73 -8.01
N ASP A 53 -33.51 -6.44 -8.05
CA ASP A 53 -34.78 -5.99 -7.45
C ASP A 53 -34.66 -5.85 -5.92
N LYS A 54 -33.92 -6.74 -5.27
CA LYS A 54 -33.67 -6.68 -3.80
C LYS A 54 -32.75 -5.53 -3.41
N ILE A 55 -31.72 -5.24 -4.20
CA ILE A 55 -30.77 -4.15 -3.95
C ILE A 55 -31.43 -2.79 -4.23
N GLY A 56 -32.22 -2.73 -5.30
CA GLY A 56 -32.75 -1.49 -5.85
C GLY A 56 -31.85 -0.88 -6.93
N TYR A 57 -32.49 -0.26 -7.92
CA TYR A 57 -31.81 0.34 -9.07
C TYR A 57 -31.33 1.78 -8.81
N PRO A 58 -30.26 2.25 -9.47
CA PRO A 58 -29.46 1.52 -10.46
C PRO A 58 -28.46 0.54 -9.83
N VAL A 59 -28.12 -0.52 -10.58
CA VAL A 59 -27.15 -1.55 -10.17
C VAL A 59 -25.96 -1.62 -11.13
N VAL A 60 -24.94 -2.35 -10.71
CA VAL A 60 -23.74 -2.70 -11.46
C VAL A 60 -23.63 -4.21 -11.59
N LEU A 61 -23.32 -4.69 -12.80
CA LEU A 61 -22.89 -6.06 -13.02
C LEU A 61 -21.38 -6.11 -13.29
N LYS A 62 -20.66 -7.02 -12.62
CA LYS A 62 -19.25 -7.30 -12.92
C LYS A 62 -19.01 -8.80 -13.09
N VAL A 63 -18.27 -9.21 -14.11
CA VAL A 63 -17.87 -10.61 -14.33
C VAL A 63 -17.15 -11.17 -13.11
N LEU A 64 -17.47 -12.42 -12.76
CA LEU A 64 -16.80 -13.16 -11.69
C LEU A 64 -16.14 -14.41 -12.28
N SER A 65 -14.81 -14.38 -12.36
CA SER A 65 -14.01 -15.47 -12.91
C SER A 65 -12.64 -15.53 -12.22
N PRO A 66 -12.10 -16.72 -11.92
CA PRO A 66 -10.73 -16.90 -11.46
C PRO A 66 -9.68 -16.61 -12.55
N GLU A 67 -10.09 -16.40 -13.80
CA GLU A 67 -9.19 -16.08 -14.92
C GLU A 67 -9.22 -14.59 -15.29
N VAL A 68 -10.12 -13.80 -14.69
CA VAL A 68 -10.33 -12.38 -15.02
C VAL A 68 -10.14 -11.51 -13.79
N VAL A 69 -8.92 -11.00 -13.62
CA VAL A 69 -8.57 -10.05 -12.55
C VAL A 69 -8.92 -8.62 -12.97
N HIS A 70 -8.59 -8.22 -14.21
CA HIS A 70 -8.89 -6.90 -14.77
C HIS A 70 -10.17 -6.96 -15.63
N LYS A 71 -11.28 -6.48 -15.07
CA LYS A 71 -12.64 -6.71 -15.61
C LYS A 71 -13.12 -5.62 -16.57
N SER A 72 -12.60 -4.40 -16.43
CA SER A 72 -13.10 -3.22 -17.14
C SER A 72 -12.73 -3.20 -18.63
N ASP A 73 -11.55 -3.70 -19.00
CA ASP A 73 -10.98 -3.52 -20.35
C ASP A 73 -11.67 -4.35 -21.44
N GLN A 74 -12.48 -5.33 -21.05
CA GLN A 74 -13.14 -6.28 -21.97
C GLN A 74 -14.67 -6.28 -21.82
N GLY A 75 -15.25 -5.21 -21.26
CA GLY A 75 -16.70 -5.12 -21.07
C GLY A 75 -17.25 -6.02 -19.95
N GLY A 76 -16.39 -6.50 -19.06
CA GLY A 76 -16.75 -7.28 -17.88
C GLY A 76 -17.35 -6.44 -16.75
N VAL A 77 -17.59 -5.16 -16.97
CA VAL A 77 -18.29 -4.25 -16.04
C VAL A 77 -19.38 -3.50 -16.80
N LYS A 78 -20.62 -3.58 -16.29
CA LYS A 78 -21.80 -2.90 -16.83
C LYS A 78 -22.38 -2.02 -15.72
N LEU A 79 -22.31 -0.72 -15.91
CA LEU A 79 -22.66 0.28 -14.91
C LEU A 79 -24.05 0.87 -15.17
N ASN A 80 -24.65 1.44 -14.12
CA ASN A 80 -25.85 2.28 -14.22
C ASN A 80 -27.04 1.57 -14.90
N LEU A 81 -27.27 0.31 -14.56
CA LEU A 81 -28.39 -0.49 -15.06
C LEU A 81 -29.64 -0.13 -14.25
N LYS A 82 -30.70 0.34 -14.91
CA LYS A 82 -31.82 1.03 -14.27
C LYS A 82 -33.08 0.19 -14.08
N ASN A 83 -33.11 -1.00 -14.67
CA ASN A 83 -34.28 -1.88 -14.67
C ASN A 83 -33.86 -3.33 -15.03
N ALA A 84 -34.79 -4.26 -14.86
CA ALA A 84 -34.58 -5.69 -15.14
C ALA A 84 -34.13 -5.96 -16.58
N ALA A 85 -34.73 -5.30 -17.58
CA ALA A 85 -34.37 -5.52 -18.99
C ALA A 85 -32.91 -5.14 -19.30
N GLU A 86 -32.43 -4.03 -18.72
CA GLU A 86 -31.02 -3.63 -18.83
C GLU A 86 -30.09 -4.64 -18.14
N VAL A 87 -30.49 -5.19 -16.99
CA VAL A 87 -29.74 -6.24 -16.28
C VAL A 87 -29.67 -7.53 -17.11
N GLU A 88 -30.77 -7.96 -17.70
CA GLU A 88 -30.80 -9.15 -18.56
C GLU A 88 -29.87 -9.02 -19.76
N SER A 89 -29.91 -7.87 -20.46
CA SER A 89 -29.04 -7.59 -21.60
C SER A 89 -27.58 -7.59 -21.17
N ALA A 90 -27.26 -6.85 -20.10
CA ALA A 90 -25.91 -6.74 -19.57
C ALA A 90 -25.33 -8.11 -19.13
N TYR A 91 -26.14 -8.95 -18.48
CA TYR A 91 -25.74 -10.30 -18.09
C TYR A 91 -25.39 -11.15 -19.32
N LYS A 92 -26.27 -11.19 -20.32
CA LYS A 92 -26.05 -11.95 -21.57
C LYS A 92 -24.79 -11.47 -22.29
N GLU A 93 -24.58 -10.15 -22.35
CA GLU A 93 -23.37 -9.55 -22.94
C GLU A 93 -22.10 -9.99 -22.23
N ILE A 94 -22.09 -9.99 -20.88
CA ILE A 94 -20.94 -10.45 -20.10
C ILE A 94 -20.68 -11.94 -20.35
N ILE A 95 -21.68 -12.81 -20.22
CA ILE A 95 -21.50 -14.25 -20.44
C ILE A 95 -20.99 -14.54 -21.86
N THR A 96 -21.50 -13.81 -22.86
CA THR A 96 -21.05 -13.95 -24.25
C THR A 96 -19.60 -13.49 -24.44
N ALA A 97 -19.23 -12.34 -23.86
CA ALA A 97 -17.91 -11.75 -24.01
C ALA A 97 -16.79 -12.61 -23.38
N PHE A 98 -17.11 -13.38 -22.33
CA PHE A 98 -16.17 -14.21 -21.59
C PHE A 98 -16.46 -15.71 -21.72
N ALA A 99 -17.10 -16.14 -22.82
CA ALA A 99 -17.48 -17.53 -23.04
C ALA A 99 -16.28 -18.49 -23.17
N ASP A 100 -15.08 -17.97 -23.45
CA ASP A 100 -13.81 -18.72 -23.51
C ASP A 100 -13.11 -18.84 -22.15
N LYS A 101 -13.67 -18.23 -21.09
CA LYS A 101 -13.12 -18.25 -19.73
C LYS A 101 -13.95 -19.13 -18.81
N LYS A 102 -13.31 -19.63 -17.74
CA LYS A 102 -14.05 -20.25 -16.64
C LYS A 102 -14.83 -19.18 -15.86
N LEU A 103 -16.14 -19.12 -16.04
CA LEU A 103 -17.02 -18.21 -15.30
C LEU A 103 -17.57 -18.90 -14.04
N ILE A 104 -17.56 -18.18 -12.92
CA ILE A 104 -18.31 -18.56 -11.71
C ILE A 104 -19.71 -17.93 -11.77
N GLY A 105 -19.82 -16.73 -12.36
CA GLY A 105 -21.07 -16.00 -12.50
C GLY A 105 -20.82 -14.52 -12.75
N VAL A 106 -21.77 -13.70 -12.31
CA VAL A 106 -21.70 -12.24 -12.36
C VAL A 106 -22.03 -11.69 -10.98
N THR A 107 -21.24 -10.73 -10.50
CA THR A 107 -21.59 -10.00 -9.28
C THR A 107 -22.62 -8.92 -9.57
N VAL A 108 -23.66 -8.84 -8.73
CA VAL A 108 -24.67 -7.78 -8.72
C VAL A 108 -24.37 -6.87 -7.54
N GLN A 109 -24.24 -5.57 -7.81
CA GLN A 109 -23.84 -4.59 -6.81
C GLN A 109 -24.66 -3.31 -6.89
N GLU A 110 -24.81 -2.61 -5.77
CA GLU A 110 -25.37 -1.26 -5.75
C GLU A 110 -24.50 -0.29 -6.55
N MET A 111 -25.13 0.56 -7.38
CA MET A 111 -24.44 1.68 -8.01
C MET A 111 -24.28 2.83 -7.02
N VAL A 112 -23.12 2.87 -6.37
CA VAL A 112 -22.78 3.93 -5.41
C VAL A 112 -22.72 5.30 -6.07
N LYS A 113 -23.10 6.35 -5.32
CA LYS A 113 -22.95 7.73 -5.79
C LYS A 113 -21.46 8.08 -5.88
N PRO A 114 -21.00 8.77 -6.95
CA PRO A 114 -19.62 9.19 -7.03
C PRO A 114 -19.29 10.20 -5.92
N GLY A 115 -18.12 10.04 -5.31
CA GLY A 115 -17.52 10.98 -4.35
C GLY A 115 -16.18 11.51 -4.86
N LEU A 116 -15.41 12.15 -4.00
CA LEU A 116 -14.01 12.42 -4.33
C LEU A 116 -13.25 11.10 -4.34
N GLU A 117 -12.63 10.76 -5.47
CA GLU A 117 -11.89 9.51 -5.62
C GLU A 117 -10.56 9.55 -4.87
N ALA A 118 -10.27 8.45 -4.18
CA ALA A 118 -9.00 8.17 -3.53
C ALA A 118 -8.60 6.72 -3.77
N ILE A 119 -7.33 6.43 -3.53
CA ILE A 119 -6.76 5.09 -3.61
C ILE A 119 -6.09 4.78 -2.27
N VAL A 120 -6.36 3.59 -1.77
CA VAL A 120 -5.68 3.03 -0.60
C VAL A 120 -5.05 1.73 -1.02
N GLY A 121 -3.71 1.69 -1.02
CA GLY A 121 -2.94 0.51 -1.38
C GLY A 121 -2.07 0.06 -0.21
N VAL A 122 -1.80 -1.23 -0.13
CA VAL A 122 -0.72 -1.76 0.70
C VAL A 122 0.07 -2.72 -0.15
N SER A 123 1.40 -2.60 -0.15
CA SER A 123 2.29 -3.57 -0.76
C SER A 123 3.41 -3.92 0.21
N ARG A 124 3.97 -5.12 0.11
CA ARG A 124 5.12 -5.51 0.93
C ARG A 124 6.42 -5.23 0.20
N ASP A 125 7.19 -4.29 0.72
CA ASP A 125 8.55 -4.04 0.31
C ASP A 125 9.52 -5.05 0.98
N PRO A 126 10.51 -5.61 0.26
CA PRO A 126 11.45 -6.57 0.83
C PRO A 126 12.33 -6.03 1.97
N ALA A 127 12.60 -4.73 2.02
CA ALA A 127 13.42 -4.10 3.03
C ALA A 127 12.58 -3.50 4.17
N PHE A 128 11.41 -2.93 3.86
CA PHE A 128 10.59 -2.20 4.82
C PHE A 128 9.39 -2.97 5.35
N GLY A 129 9.07 -4.13 4.76
CA GLY A 129 7.85 -4.87 5.08
C GLY A 129 6.61 -4.19 4.49
N PRO A 130 5.42 -4.31 5.11
CA PRO A 130 4.19 -3.76 4.57
C PRO A 130 4.20 -2.22 4.59
N VAL A 131 3.93 -1.61 3.43
CA VAL A 131 3.88 -0.16 3.22
C VAL A 131 2.48 0.22 2.77
N LEU A 132 1.82 1.08 3.56
CA LEU A 132 0.55 1.71 3.23
C LEU A 132 0.78 2.89 2.29
N MET A 133 -0.02 2.97 1.24
CA MET A 133 -0.10 4.05 0.27
C MET A 133 -1.49 4.68 0.34
N PHE A 134 -1.55 6.00 0.33
CA PHE A 134 -2.78 6.78 0.22
C PHE A 134 -2.57 7.90 -0.79
N GLY A 135 -3.54 8.09 -1.68
CA GLY A 135 -3.51 9.17 -2.66
C GLY A 135 -4.89 9.52 -3.19
N LEU A 136 -4.98 10.65 -3.89
CA LEU A 136 -6.20 11.05 -4.60
C LEU A 136 -6.26 10.34 -5.96
N GLY A 137 -7.42 9.77 -6.29
CA GLY A 137 -7.65 9.01 -7.51
C GLY A 137 -7.78 9.87 -8.77
N GLY A 138 -8.04 9.20 -9.90
CA GLY A 138 -8.14 9.83 -11.22
C GLY A 138 -6.85 10.54 -11.66
N VAL A 139 -6.98 11.75 -12.22
CA VAL A 139 -5.84 12.53 -12.74
C VAL A 139 -4.75 12.80 -11.69
N PHE A 140 -5.12 12.86 -10.41
CA PHE A 140 -4.16 13.15 -9.33
C PHE A 140 -3.14 12.03 -9.12
N VAL A 141 -3.53 10.76 -9.25
CA VAL A 141 -2.58 9.64 -9.20
C VAL A 141 -1.94 9.38 -10.57
N GLU A 142 -2.72 9.41 -11.65
CA GLU A 142 -2.26 8.99 -12.98
C GLU A 142 -1.22 9.96 -13.57
N VAL A 143 -1.46 11.26 -13.38
CA VAL A 143 -0.64 12.32 -13.97
C VAL A 143 0.26 12.97 -12.92
N LEU A 144 -0.30 13.32 -11.76
CA LEU A 144 0.39 14.13 -10.76
C LEU A 144 1.16 13.30 -9.71
N LYS A 145 0.90 11.98 -9.66
CA LYS A 145 1.47 11.04 -8.69
C LYS A 145 1.34 11.55 -7.25
N ASP A 146 0.17 12.08 -6.92
CA ASP A 146 -0.13 12.66 -5.62
C ASP A 146 -0.47 11.56 -4.60
N VAL A 147 0.58 10.94 -4.08
CA VAL A 147 0.52 9.82 -3.14
C VAL A 147 1.47 10.06 -1.97
N SER A 148 1.15 9.45 -0.83
CA SER A 148 1.93 9.44 0.40
C SER A 148 2.08 8.00 0.88
N PHE A 149 3.13 7.73 1.66
CA PHE A 149 3.47 6.37 2.10
C PHE A 149 3.81 6.34 3.58
N LYS A 150 3.38 5.28 4.28
CA LYS A 150 3.79 4.98 5.67
C LYS A 150 4.06 3.49 5.82
N ILE A 151 5.09 3.14 6.57
CA ILE A 151 5.38 1.74 6.91
C ILE A 151 4.39 1.29 7.99
N LEU A 152 3.80 0.10 7.85
CA LEU A 152 2.88 -0.45 8.84
C LEU A 152 3.64 -1.11 10.01
N PRO A 153 3.06 -1.11 11.24
CA PRO A 153 1.77 -0.52 11.61
C PRO A 153 1.84 1.01 11.72
N VAL A 154 0.71 1.67 11.47
CA VAL A 154 0.57 3.13 11.59
C VAL A 154 -0.30 3.52 12.77
N THR A 155 0.00 4.68 13.36
CA THR A 155 -0.83 5.35 14.36
C THR A 155 -1.76 6.36 13.72
N GLU A 156 -2.70 6.89 14.51
CA GLU A 156 -3.58 7.97 14.05
C GLU A 156 -2.79 9.23 13.63
N ALA A 157 -1.66 9.52 14.29
CA ALA A 157 -0.80 10.65 13.95
C ALA A 157 -0.09 10.44 12.61
N ASP A 158 0.40 9.22 12.34
CA ASP A 158 1.03 8.87 11.06
C ASP A 158 0.04 9.04 9.90
N ILE A 159 -1.21 8.61 10.08
CA ILE A 159 -2.28 8.77 9.10
C ILE A 159 -2.62 10.26 8.90
N GLU A 160 -2.67 11.05 9.97
CA GLU A 160 -2.95 12.47 9.86
C GLU A 160 -1.86 13.22 9.09
N GLU A 161 -0.59 12.87 9.32
CA GLU A 161 0.54 13.40 8.56
C GLU A 161 0.45 12.97 7.09
N MET A 162 0.24 11.67 6.84
CA MET A 162 0.09 11.08 5.51
C MET A 162 -0.96 11.81 4.65
N ILE A 163 -2.13 12.09 5.23
CA ILE A 163 -3.20 12.81 4.54
C ILE A 163 -2.78 14.26 4.20
N LYS A 164 -2.07 14.94 5.11
CA LYS A 164 -1.61 16.33 4.94
C LYS A 164 -0.43 16.46 3.97
N GLU A 165 0.34 15.40 3.75
CA GLU A 165 1.46 15.36 2.78
C GLU A 165 0.98 15.46 1.33
N LEU A 166 -0.28 15.15 1.04
CA LEU A 166 -0.85 15.24 -0.29
C LEU A 166 -0.82 16.68 -0.82
N ARG A 167 -0.34 16.87 -2.04
CA ARG A 167 -0.37 18.16 -2.76
C ARG A 167 -1.81 18.64 -2.92
N GLY A 168 -2.73 17.70 -3.16
CA GLY A 168 -4.15 17.90 -3.27
C GLY A 168 -4.90 17.93 -1.94
N TYR A 169 -4.23 18.00 -0.78
CA TYR A 169 -4.89 18.01 0.55
C TYR A 169 -6.03 19.04 0.66
N LYS A 170 -5.92 20.20 0.00
CA LYS A 170 -6.98 21.22 -0.04
C LYS A 170 -8.31 20.73 -0.64
N LEU A 171 -8.29 19.71 -1.50
CA LEU A 171 -9.49 19.10 -2.06
C LEU A 171 -10.26 18.32 -0.99
N LEU A 172 -9.55 17.69 -0.05
CA LEU A 172 -10.15 17.02 1.10
C LEU A 172 -10.80 18.04 2.05
N GLN A 173 -10.24 19.24 2.16
CA GLN A 173 -10.82 20.35 2.93
C GLN A 173 -12.03 21.01 2.23
N GLY A 174 -12.36 20.57 1.02
CA GLY A 174 -13.48 21.06 0.23
C GLY A 174 -13.08 22.09 -0.83
N HIS A 175 -13.51 21.83 -2.06
CA HIS A 175 -13.50 22.80 -3.15
C HIS A 175 -14.93 22.90 -3.70
N ARG A 176 -15.63 24.01 -3.42
CA ARG A 176 -17.06 24.26 -3.77
C ARG A 176 -18.12 23.70 -2.81
N GLY A 177 -17.80 23.61 -1.52
CA GLY A 177 -18.83 23.69 -0.47
C GLY A 177 -18.92 22.50 0.49
N GLU A 178 -18.33 21.35 0.17
CA GLU A 178 -18.34 20.20 1.08
C GLU A 178 -16.94 19.61 1.23
N ALA A 179 -16.44 19.62 2.47
CA ALA A 179 -15.22 18.92 2.86
C ALA A 179 -15.52 17.43 3.02
N VAL A 180 -14.50 16.57 2.87
CA VAL A 180 -14.67 15.15 3.15
C VAL A 180 -14.67 14.87 4.65
N ASP A 181 -15.26 13.75 5.03
CA ASP A 181 -15.22 13.21 6.38
C ASP A 181 -13.84 12.63 6.70
N ILE A 182 -12.91 13.53 7.10
CA ILE A 182 -11.54 13.15 7.48
C ILE A 182 -11.52 12.09 8.59
N PRO A 183 -12.32 12.19 9.68
CA PRO A 183 -12.38 11.13 10.68
C PRO A 183 -12.70 9.74 10.11
N ALA A 184 -13.71 9.62 9.22
CA ALA A 184 -14.05 8.34 8.60
C ALA A 184 -12.92 7.80 7.70
N LEU A 185 -12.22 8.68 6.98
CA LEU A 185 -11.04 8.31 6.21
C LEU A 185 -9.91 7.79 7.11
N LYS A 186 -9.62 8.46 8.23
CA LYS A 186 -8.60 8.02 9.19
C LYS A 186 -8.93 6.63 9.74
N GLU A 187 -10.18 6.41 10.12
CA GLU A 187 -10.66 5.12 10.62
C GLU A 187 -10.51 4.01 9.57
N LEU A 188 -10.84 4.28 8.31
CA LEU A 188 -10.66 3.34 7.21
C LEU A 188 -9.17 2.95 7.05
N LEU A 189 -8.26 3.92 7.04
CA LEU A 189 -6.82 3.67 6.89
C LEU A 189 -6.24 2.87 8.07
N LEU A 190 -6.67 3.17 9.30
CA LEU A 190 -6.29 2.40 10.49
C LEU A 190 -6.80 0.95 10.41
N LYS A 191 -8.05 0.74 9.98
CA LYS A 191 -8.60 -0.60 9.80
C LYS A 191 -7.88 -1.41 8.72
N VAL A 192 -7.46 -0.75 7.63
CA VAL A 192 -6.62 -1.37 6.59
C VAL A 192 -5.26 -1.76 7.16
N SER A 193 -4.62 -0.87 7.93
CA SER A 193 -3.37 -1.17 8.63
C SER A 193 -3.50 -2.43 9.50
N ASP A 194 -4.49 -2.46 10.38
CA ASP A 194 -4.67 -3.61 11.27
C ASP A 194 -4.99 -4.90 10.48
N MET A 195 -5.82 -4.81 9.44
CA MET A 195 -6.15 -5.95 8.59
C MET A 195 -4.90 -6.58 7.97
N VAL A 196 -3.96 -5.77 7.46
CA VAL A 196 -2.71 -6.31 6.89
C VAL A 196 -1.74 -6.81 7.96
N MET A 197 -1.72 -6.18 9.14
CA MET A 197 -0.85 -6.59 10.23
C MET A 197 -1.29 -7.91 10.88
N GLU A 198 -2.59 -8.15 10.97
CA GLU A 198 -3.15 -9.40 11.52
C GLU A 198 -3.08 -10.58 10.53
N ASN A 199 -2.94 -10.29 9.23
CA ASN A 199 -2.98 -11.30 8.16
C ASN A 199 -1.72 -11.22 7.29
N PRO A 200 -0.58 -11.81 7.73
CA PRO A 200 0.71 -11.73 7.04
C PRO A 200 0.75 -12.38 5.65
N GLU A 201 -0.27 -13.17 5.31
CA GLU A 201 -0.51 -13.77 4.00
C GLU A 201 -0.90 -12.72 2.95
N ILE A 202 -1.39 -11.55 3.35
CA ILE A 202 -1.65 -10.46 2.41
C ILE A 202 -0.32 -9.92 1.89
N SER A 203 -0.06 -10.08 0.58
CA SER A 203 1.10 -9.49 -0.10
C SER A 203 0.80 -8.10 -0.62
N GLU A 204 -0.41 -7.90 -1.12
CA GLU A 204 -0.90 -6.64 -1.65
C GLU A 204 -2.40 -6.48 -1.36
N LEU A 205 -2.82 -5.26 -1.05
CA LEU A 205 -4.21 -4.87 -0.92
C LEU A 205 -4.40 -3.58 -1.72
N ASP A 206 -5.41 -3.52 -2.58
CA ASP A 206 -5.73 -2.35 -3.40
C ASP A 206 -7.22 -2.03 -3.30
N LEU A 207 -7.54 -0.88 -2.72
CA LEU A 207 -8.89 -0.31 -2.69
C LEU A 207 -8.93 0.85 -3.68
N ASN A 208 -9.50 0.58 -4.86
CA ASN A 208 -9.48 1.54 -5.96
C ASN A 208 -10.72 1.41 -6.87
N PRO A 209 -11.71 2.32 -6.80
CA PRO A 209 -11.67 3.55 -6.02
C PRO A 209 -12.17 3.37 -4.57
N VAL A 210 -11.67 4.24 -3.69
CA VAL A 210 -12.35 4.64 -2.46
C VAL A 210 -13.03 5.99 -2.71
N PHE A 211 -14.35 6.06 -2.57
CA PHE A 211 -15.06 7.33 -2.61
C PHE A 211 -15.09 7.98 -1.24
N LEU A 212 -14.71 9.26 -1.19
CA LEU A 212 -14.76 10.10 -0.01
C LEU A 212 -15.97 11.04 -0.13
N TYR A 213 -16.76 11.09 0.94
CA TYR A 213 -17.97 11.90 1.01
C TYR A 213 -17.88 12.91 2.16
N PRO A 214 -18.81 13.88 2.24
CA PRO A 214 -18.92 14.75 3.41
C PRO A 214 -19.29 14.01 4.69
N LYS A 215 -19.85 12.80 4.55
CA LYS A 215 -20.14 11.89 5.65
C LYS A 215 -19.78 10.46 5.24
N GLY A 216 -18.71 9.94 5.82
CA GLY A 216 -18.18 8.62 5.52
C GLY A 216 -17.26 8.54 4.29
N ALA A 217 -16.71 7.35 4.11
CA ALA A 217 -15.92 6.92 2.97
C ALA A 217 -16.31 5.48 2.62
N MET A 218 -16.15 5.07 1.35
CA MET A 218 -16.54 3.73 0.91
C MET A 218 -15.58 3.18 -0.14
N ALA A 219 -15.07 1.97 0.10
CA ALA A 219 -14.31 1.21 -0.90
C ALA A 219 -15.26 0.55 -1.91
N VAL A 220 -15.09 0.84 -3.19
CA VAL A 220 -16.00 0.40 -4.26
C VAL A 220 -15.47 -0.81 -5.02
N ASP A 221 -14.15 -0.89 -5.15
CA ASP A 221 -13.45 -2.07 -5.63
C ASP A 221 -12.38 -2.46 -4.62
N ALA A 222 -12.07 -3.75 -4.58
CA ALA A 222 -11.10 -4.29 -3.65
C ALA A 222 -10.38 -5.48 -4.28
N ARG A 223 -9.06 -5.47 -4.21
CA ARG A 223 -8.20 -6.58 -4.62
C ARG A 223 -7.27 -6.91 -3.46
N ILE A 224 -7.13 -8.20 -3.20
CA ILE A 224 -6.20 -8.71 -2.20
C ILE A 224 -5.42 -9.83 -2.85
N PHE A 225 -4.10 -9.66 -2.93
CA PHE A 225 -3.19 -10.69 -3.35
C PHE A 225 -2.59 -11.37 -2.13
N LEU A 226 -2.36 -12.66 -2.29
CA LEU A 226 -1.84 -13.53 -1.26
C LEU A 226 -0.41 -13.92 -1.58
N ARG A 227 0.37 -14.14 -0.54
CA ARG A 227 1.66 -14.81 -0.57
C ARG A 227 1.62 -16.00 0.36
N LYS A 228 2.50 -16.97 0.11
CA LYS A 228 2.84 -17.95 1.13
C LYS A 228 3.49 -17.21 2.30
N PRO A 229 3.13 -17.55 3.56
CA PRO A 229 3.82 -17.01 4.72
C PRO A 229 5.33 -17.26 4.56
N GLU A 230 6.14 -16.25 4.88
CA GLU A 230 7.58 -16.47 4.97
C GLU A 230 7.85 -17.50 6.07
N THR A 231 8.55 -18.57 5.71
CA THR A 231 8.95 -19.58 6.68
C THR A 231 10.10 -19.04 7.53
N VAL A 232 10.30 -19.62 8.72
CA VAL A 232 11.48 -19.31 9.55
C VAL A 232 12.78 -19.46 8.75
N GLU A 233 12.83 -20.40 7.81
CA GLU A 233 13.97 -20.61 6.89
C GLU A 233 14.14 -19.47 5.86
N SER A 234 13.05 -18.91 5.31
CA SER A 234 13.16 -17.77 4.39
C SER A 234 13.62 -16.50 5.12
N LEU A 235 13.17 -16.28 6.35
CA LEU A 235 13.60 -15.15 7.20
C LEU A 235 15.07 -15.26 7.65
N GLN A 236 15.55 -16.48 7.92
CA GLN A 236 16.97 -16.72 8.22
C GLN A 236 17.88 -16.38 7.05
N THR A 237 17.40 -16.55 5.81
CA THR A 237 18.14 -16.20 4.59
C THR A 237 18.31 -14.68 4.45
N TYR A 238 17.30 -13.89 4.85
CA TYR A 238 17.39 -12.43 4.90
C TYR A 238 18.28 -11.92 6.05
N ARG A 239 18.15 -12.46 7.27
CA ARG A 239 19.02 -12.09 8.42
C ARG A 239 20.51 -12.41 8.19
N LYS A 240 20.81 -13.41 7.36
CA LYS A 240 22.19 -13.68 6.94
C LYS A 240 22.80 -12.54 6.11
N LYS A 241 22.00 -11.61 5.57
CA LYS A 241 22.47 -10.38 4.96
C LYS A 241 22.77 -9.32 6.04
N ASP A 242 23.76 -9.69 6.85
CA ASP A 242 24.63 -8.86 7.68
C ASP A 242 23.99 -7.88 8.68
N GLU A 243 23.36 -8.39 9.75
CA GLU A 243 23.10 -7.63 10.98
C GLU A 243 24.38 -6.98 11.56
N SER A 244 25.58 -7.51 11.27
CA SER A 244 26.85 -6.93 11.71
C SER A 244 27.22 -5.63 10.98
N SER A 245 26.60 -5.36 9.82
CA SER A 245 26.89 -4.17 9.01
C SER A 245 26.37 -2.87 9.63
N LEU A 246 25.18 -2.89 10.24
CA LEU A 246 24.59 -1.70 10.86
C LEU A 246 25.28 -1.32 12.17
N GLN A 247 25.70 -2.31 12.96
CA GLN A 247 26.47 -2.04 14.17
C GLN A 247 27.80 -1.33 13.84
N LYS A 248 28.49 -1.77 12.78
CA LYS A 248 29.71 -1.11 12.28
C LYS A 248 29.46 0.29 11.74
N LEU A 249 28.26 0.57 11.20
CA LEU A 249 27.88 1.89 10.72
C LEU A 249 27.70 2.90 11.87
N PHE A 250 26.99 2.50 12.94
CA PHE A 250 26.72 3.38 14.08
C PHE A 250 27.83 3.43 15.13
N TYR A 251 28.62 2.37 15.23
CA TYR A 251 29.75 2.25 16.17
C TYR A 251 31.03 1.86 15.44
N PRO A 252 31.55 2.74 14.56
CA PRO A 252 32.75 2.44 13.80
C PRO A 252 33.96 2.28 14.74
N GLY A 253 34.85 1.32 14.44
CA GLY A 253 36.13 1.18 15.15
C GLY A 253 37.17 2.24 14.73
N SER A 254 36.95 2.87 13.58
CA SER A 254 37.81 3.94 13.05
C SER A 254 37.02 4.91 12.16
N ILE A 255 37.45 6.17 12.10
CA ILE A 255 36.88 7.19 11.21
C ILE A 255 38.01 7.88 10.45
N ALA A 256 37.90 7.92 9.13
CA ALA A 256 38.75 8.72 8.26
C ALA A 256 38.04 10.01 7.86
N VAL A 257 38.69 11.17 8.02
CA VAL A 257 38.14 12.47 7.61
C VAL A 257 38.87 12.97 6.37
N LEU A 258 38.20 12.86 5.22
CA LEU A 258 38.70 13.37 3.94
C LEU A 258 38.68 14.90 3.92
N GLY A 259 39.82 15.52 3.65
CA GLY A 259 39.95 16.97 3.68
C GLY A 259 40.10 17.54 5.09
N ALA A 260 40.51 16.71 6.05
CA ALA A 260 40.92 17.16 7.38
C ALA A 260 41.96 18.29 7.26
N SER A 261 41.84 19.32 8.10
CA SER A 261 42.66 20.53 8.00
C SER A 261 43.05 21.07 9.36
N ASP A 262 44.19 21.74 9.42
CA ASP A 262 44.65 22.53 10.58
C ASP A 262 44.10 23.95 10.61
N THR A 263 43.46 24.43 9.53
CA THR A 263 42.93 25.79 9.48
C THR A 263 41.61 25.88 10.24
N PRO A 264 41.53 26.63 11.36
CA PRO A 264 40.28 26.79 12.09
C PRO A 264 39.16 27.38 11.22
N GLY A 265 37.94 26.93 11.44
CA GLY A 265 36.75 27.38 10.70
C GLY A 265 36.48 26.66 9.37
N LYS A 266 37.41 25.84 8.85
CA LYS A 266 37.12 24.94 7.72
C LYS A 266 36.29 23.75 8.16
N LEU A 267 35.42 23.23 7.28
CA LEU A 267 34.58 22.07 7.57
C LEU A 267 35.39 20.85 8.04
N GLY A 268 36.47 20.52 7.33
CA GLY A 268 37.35 19.40 7.70
C GLY A 268 38.11 19.64 9.01
N TRP A 269 38.36 20.89 9.41
CA TRP A 269 38.87 21.21 10.74
C TRP A 269 37.79 20.96 11.80
N ASN A 270 36.57 21.50 11.61
CA ASN A 270 35.46 21.36 12.58
C ASN A 270 35.11 19.89 12.83
N VAL A 271 34.97 19.10 11.76
CA VAL A 271 34.62 17.67 11.86
C VAL A 271 35.70 16.90 12.62
N PHE A 272 36.97 17.08 12.26
CA PHE A 272 38.07 16.38 12.92
C PHE A 272 38.29 16.87 14.36
N HIS A 273 38.12 18.17 14.59
CA HIS A 273 38.20 18.80 15.91
C HIS A 273 37.14 18.22 16.84
N ASN A 274 35.88 18.10 16.39
CA ASN A 274 34.80 17.55 17.21
C ASN A 274 35.07 16.09 17.58
N LEU A 275 35.58 15.27 16.65
CA LEU A 275 35.94 13.88 16.93
C LEU A 275 37.04 13.76 17.99
N LEU A 276 38.05 14.64 17.94
CA LEU A 276 39.12 14.69 18.95
C LEU A 276 38.62 15.24 20.29
N TYR A 277 37.93 16.37 20.27
CA TYR A 277 37.45 17.08 21.46
C TYR A 277 36.48 16.22 22.28
N HIS A 278 35.56 15.53 21.60
CA HIS A 278 34.62 14.59 22.22
C HIS A 278 35.21 13.19 22.45
N ARG A 279 36.51 12.99 22.18
CA ARG A 279 37.25 11.75 22.46
C ARG A 279 36.59 10.52 21.86
N PHE A 280 36.36 10.54 20.56
CA PHE A 280 35.94 9.35 19.83
C PHE A 280 36.83 8.16 20.22
N ALA A 281 36.20 7.05 20.62
CA ALA A 281 36.90 5.93 21.23
C ALA A 281 37.70 5.08 20.23
N GLY A 282 37.40 5.20 18.93
CA GLY A 282 38.08 4.49 17.86
C GLY A 282 39.29 5.23 17.27
N LYS A 283 39.91 4.65 16.26
CA LYS A 283 41.07 5.26 15.57
C LYS A 283 40.62 6.42 14.67
N LEU A 284 41.37 7.52 14.65
CA LEU A 284 41.09 8.67 13.79
C LEU A 284 42.20 8.84 12.75
N TYR A 285 41.79 8.98 11.48
CA TYR A 285 42.70 9.15 10.36
C TYR A 285 42.37 10.45 9.61
N PRO A 286 43.15 11.53 9.79
CA PRO A 286 43.01 12.70 8.96
C PRO A 286 43.62 12.43 7.59
N VAL A 287 42.84 12.59 6.52
CA VAL A 287 43.34 12.41 5.15
C VAL A 287 43.56 13.78 4.52
N ASN A 288 44.83 14.09 4.25
CA ASN A 288 45.24 15.35 3.66
C ASN A 288 46.48 15.14 2.77
N ILE A 289 46.36 15.51 1.49
CA ILE A 289 47.39 15.28 0.47
C ILE A 289 48.72 16.01 0.80
N LYS A 290 48.67 17.12 1.53
CA LYS A 290 49.83 18.00 1.74
C LYS A 290 50.35 18.01 3.17
N ALA A 291 49.45 17.88 4.14
CA ALA A 291 49.79 17.98 5.55
C ALA A 291 50.35 16.64 6.05
N LYS A 292 51.47 16.68 6.79
CA LYS A 292 52.03 15.49 7.46
C LYS A 292 51.29 15.13 8.76
N THR A 293 50.64 16.13 9.35
CA THR A 293 49.82 16.01 10.56
C THR A 293 48.61 16.93 10.42
N VAL A 294 47.50 16.60 11.07
CA VAL A 294 46.35 17.49 11.28
C VAL A 294 45.94 17.40 12.74
N GLN A 295 45.86 18.55 13.41
CA GLN A 295 45.53 18.73 14.82
C GLN A 295 46.34 17.82 15.75
N GLY A 296 47.62 17.62 15.41
CA GLY A 296 48.55 16.76 16.15
C GLY A 296 48.46 15.26 15.83
N VAL A 297 47.53 14.83 14.99
CA VAL A 297 47.39 13.44 14.55
C VAL A 297 48.10 13.24 13.21
N PRO A 298 48.90 12.17 13.01
CA PRO A 298 49.53 11.85 11.73
C PRO A 298 48.50 11.78 10.61
N ALA A 299 48.77 12.49 9.51
CA ALA A 299 47.89 12.51 8.36
C ALA A 299 48.41 11.60 7.24
N VAL A 300 47.47 10.93 6.58
CA VAL A 300 47.74 10.11 5.39
C VAL A 300 47.37 10.89 4.13
N SER A 301 48.05 10.62 3.02
CA SER A 301 47.85 11.38 1.79
C SER A 301 46.66 10.85 0.98
N SER A 302 46.27 9.60 1.22
CA SER A 302 45.13 8.94 0.60
C SER A 302 44.47 7.93 1.55
N ILE A 303 43.22 7.57 1.27
CA ILE A 303 42.50 6.57 2.08
C ILE A 303 43.12 5.16 1.97
N GLY A 304 43.82 4.87 0.87
CA GLY A 304 44.47 3.58 0.64
C GLY A 304 45.73 3.34 1.48
N GLU A 305 46.21 4.36 2.20
CA GLU A 305 47.32 4.24 3.16
C GLU A 305 46.86 3.83 4.57
N ILE A 306 45.55 3.71 4.78
CA ILE A 306 44.98 3.28 6.06
C ILE A 306 44.89 1.74 6.05
N GLU A 307 45.68 1.10 6.90
CA GLU A 307 45.58 -0.35 7.15
C GLU A 307 44.32 -0.64 7.99
N GLU A 308 43.54 -1.66 7.59
CA GLU A 308 42.31 -2.11 8.28
C GLU A 308 42.56 -2.55 9.73
#